data_AF-A0A8V0ZIA5-F1
#
_entry.id   AF-A0A8V0ZIA5-F1
#
_cell.length_a   1.000
_cell.length_b   1.000
_cell.length_c   1.000
_cell.angle_alpha   90.00
_cell.angle_beta   90.00
_cell.angle_gamma   90.00
#
_symmetry.space_group_name_H-M   'P 1'
#
loop_
_entity.id
_entity.type
_entity.pdbx_description
1 polymer ?
#
loop_
_entity_poly.entity_id
_entity_poly.type
_entity_poly.pdbx_seq_one_letter_code
_entity_poly.pdbx_strand_id
1 'polypeptide(L)'
;MSWIPFKIGQPKKQIVPKTVERDFEREYGKLQQLEEQTKKLQKDMKKSTDADLAMSKAAVKISSDLLSNPLCEQDAAFLGVVTAFDTAMRRMDSFNQEKVNQIQKTVIEPLKNGCGAVWAAVSRRFGSVFPSLNMAVKRREQTLQEYRRLQAKVEKYEEKERSGPGLAKLHQAREELRPVRADFEAKNQQLLQEMPKFYSSRSDYFTPSFEALLRAQVVFYSEMRSIFGDLTAQIGRAALSDELRERENEGRLGELRALSIVGDD
;
A
#
# COMPACT_ATOMS: atom_id res chain seq x y z
N MET A 1 -21.37 -7.22 -50.67
CA MET A 1 -19.93 -7.01 -50.44
C MET A 1 -19.70 -6.68 -48.98
N SER A 2 -18.86 -7.42 -48.28
CA SER A 2 -18.17 -6.93 -47.08
C SER A 2 -16.87 -7.72 -46.96
N TRP A 3 -15.78 -6.98 -47.14
CA TRP A 3 -14.40 -7.41 -47.17
C TRP A 3 -14.02 -8.27 -45.97
N ILE A 4 -13.37 -9.41 -46.23
CA ILE A 4 -12.52 -10.08 -45.24
C ILE A 4 -11.11 -9.51 -45.47
N PRO A 5 -10.62 -8.55 -44.65
CA PRO A 5 -9.24 -8.14 -44.75
C PRO A 5 -8.40 -9.27 -44.17
N PHE A 6 -7.73 -9.99 -45.06
CA PHE A 6 -6.57 -10.85 -44.84
C PHE A 6 -6.47 -11.51 -43.45
N LYS A 7 -6.66 -12.82 -43.40
CA LYS A 7 -5.96 -13.68 -42.43
C LYS A 7 -4.46 -13.43 -42.60
N ILE A 8 -3.92 -12.45 -41.86
CA ILE A 8 -2.49 -12.32 -41.63
C ILE A 8 -2.14 -13.59 -40.85
N GLY A 9 -1.59 -14.57 -41.56
CA GLY A 9 -1.22 -15.85 -41.00
C GLY A 9 -0.32 -15.63 -39.79
N GLN A 10 -0.64 -16.28 -38.67
CA GLN A 10 0.32 -16.43 -37.60
C GLN A 10 1.61 -17.01 -38.19
N PRO A 11 2.79 -16.50 -37.79
CA PRO A 11 4.05 -17.03 -38.29
C PRO A 11 4.14 -18.53 -37.98
N LYS A 12 4.58 -19.31 -38.96
CA LYS A 12 4.74 -20.77 -38.84
C LYS A 12 5.79 -21.13 -37.81
N LYS A 13 6.83 -20.28 -37.67
CA LYS A 13 7.83 -20.40 -36.61
C LYS A 13 7.42 -19.58 -35.41
N GLN A 14 7.44 -20.23 -34.25
CA GLN A 14 7.20 -19.53 -33.01
C GLN A 14 8.34 -18.55 -32.73
N ILE A 15 8.03 -17.25 -32.74
CA ILE A 15 9.02 -16.18 -32.59
C ILE A 15 9.63 -16.15 -31.20
N VAL A 16 8.81 -16.39 -30.18
CA VAL A 16 9.21 -16.48 -28.79
C VAL A 16 8.81 -17.85 -28.26
N PRO A 17 9.73 -18.63 -27.66
CA PRO A 17 9.39 -19.91 -27.06
C PRO A 17 8.27 -19.77 -26.02
N LYS A 18 7.32 -20.72 -25.98
CA LYS A 18 6.20 -20.69 -25.01
C LYS A 18 6.68 -20.56 -23.56
N THR A 19 7.80 -21.18 -23.24
CA THR A 19 8.42 -21.13 -21.91
C THR A 19 8.81 -19.71 -21.53
N VAL A 20 9.41 -18.96 -22.46
CA VAL A 20 9.86 -17.57 -22.25
C VAL A 20 8.67 -16.62 -22.08
N GLU A 21 7.60 -16.76 -22.87
CA GLU A 21 6.38 -15.97 -22.67
C GLU A 21 5.73 -16.25 -21.32
N ARG A 22 5.62 -17.53 -20.94
CA ARG A 22 5.08 -17.93 -19.63
C ARG A 22 5.91 -17.38 -18.46
N ASP A 23 7.23 -17.38 -18.59
CA ASP A 23 8.12 -16.82 -17.57
C ASP A 23 7.94 -15.29 -17.49
N PHE A 24 7.84 -14.61 -18.63
CA PHE A 24 7.56 -13.17 -18.68
C PHE A 24 6.23 -12.83 -18.01
N GLU A 25 5.14 -13.52 -18.38
CA GLU A 25 3.80 -13.32 -17.81
C GLU A 25 3.79 -13.56 -16.29
N ARG A 26 4.48 -14.61 -15.83
CA ARG A 26 4.61 -14.91 -14.40
C ARG A 26 5.31 -13.78 -13.65
N GLU A 27 6.46 -13.32 -14.12
CA GLU A 27 7.25 -12.29 -13.43
C GLU A 27 6.54 -10.93 -13.48
N TYR A 28 5.93 -10.57 -14.60
CA TYR A 28 5.14 -9.35 -14.70
C TYR A 28 3.89 -9.40 -13.81
N GLY A 29 3.19 -10.54 -13.76
CA GLY A 29 2.01 -10.74 -12.89
C GLY A 29 2.33 -10.55 -11.40
N LYS A 30 3.49 -11.03 -10.94
CA LYS A 30 3.97 -10.78 -9.56
C LYS A 30 4.13 -9.29 -9.27
N LEU A 31 4.64 -8.52 -10.24
CA LEU A 31 4.84 -7.08 -10.09
C LEU A 31 3.52 -6.30 -10.12
N GLN A 32 2.56 -6.70 -10.94
CA GLN A 32 1.21 -6.12 -10.92
C GLN A 32 0.52 -6.36 -9.56
N GLN A 33 0.62 -7.57 -9.03
CA GLN A 33 0.09 -7.89 -7.70
C GLN A 33 0.79 -7.05 -6.61
N LEU A 34 2.11 -6.90 -6.70
CA LEU A 34 2.87 -6.06 -5.77
C LEU A 34 2.41 -4.60 -5.82
N GLU A 35 2.17 -4.04 -7.01
CA GLU A 35 1.65 -2.68 -7.18
C GLU A 35 0.28 -2.51 -6.52
N GLU A 36 -0.65 -3.44 -6.75
CA GLU A 36 -1.99 -3.42 -6.18
C GLU A 36 -1.96 -3.54 -4.64
N GLN A 37 -1.18 -4.49 -4.12
CA GLN A 37 -1.03 -4.70 -2.68
C GLN A 37 -0.39 -3.47 -2.00
N THR A 38 0.56 -2.81 -2.64
CA THR A 38 1.19 -1.58 -2.13
C THR A 38 0.18 -0.44 -2.04
N LYS A 39 -0.67 -0.26 -3.06
CA LYS A 39 -1.74 0.75 -3.06
C LYS A 39 -2.77 0.46 -1.97
N LYS A 40 -3.16 -0.80 -1.81
CA LYS A 40 -4.09 -1.23 -0.77
C LYS A 40 -3.51 -0.94 0.63
N LEU A 41 -2.27 -1.35 0.88
CA LEU A 41 -1.57 -1.10 2.14
C LEU A 41 -1.52 0.40 2.47
N GLN A 42 -1.19 1.25 1.49
CA GLN A 42 -1.15 2.70 1.67
C GLN A 42 -2.52 3.28 2.08
N LYS A 43 -3.60 2.82 1.43
CA LYS A 43 -4.97 3.23 1.74
C LYS A 43 -5.39 2.76 3.14
N ASP A 44 -5.09 1.52 3.48
CA ASP A 44 -5.47 0.93 4.76
C ASP A 44 -4.69 1.58 5.92
N MET A 45 -3.39 1.87 5.74
CA MET A 45 -2.61 2.61 6.72
C MET A 45 -3.14 4.03 6.96
N LYS A 46 -3.53 4.74 5.89
CA LYS A 46 -4.14 6.06 6.03
C LYS A 46 -5.45 6.01 6.81
N LYS A 47 -6.33 5.05 6.48
CA LYS A 47 -7.58 4.85 7.24
C LYS A 47 -7.33 4.54 8.71
N SER A 48 -6.32 3.72 9.00
CA SER A 48 -5.94 3.40 10.38
C SER A 48 -5.50 4.65 11.15
N THR A 49 -4.64 5.49 10.57
CA THR A 49 -4.20 6.73 11.22
C THR A 49 -5.33 7.76 11.37
N ASP A 50 -6.26 7.82 10.41
CA ASP A 50 -7.43 8.69 10.51
C ASP A 50 -8.36 8.23 11.65
N ALA A 51 -8.54 6.92 11.82
CA ALA A 51 -9.29 6.33 12.93
C ALA A 51 -8.61 6.59 14.30
N ASP A 52 -7.29 6.44 14.37
CA ASP A 52 -6.50 6.76 15.56
C ASP A 52 -6.69 8.23 15.99
N LEU A 53 -6.65 9.17 15.04
CA LEU A 53 -6.88 10.59 15.30
C LEU A 53 -8.32 10.86 15.78
N ALA A 54 -9.31 10.22 15.15
CA ALA A 54 -10.72 10.39 15.53
C ALA A 54 -10.98 9.88 16.96
N MET A 55 -10.46 8.70 17.30
CA MET A 55 -10.57 8.12 18.63
C MET A 55 -9.96 9.04 19.70
N SER A 56 -8.74 9.51 19.46
CA SER A 56 -8.02 10.36 20.42
C SER A 56 -8.71 11.71 20.64
N LYS A 57 -9.21 12.34 19.56
CA LYS A 57 -10.03 13.56 19.66
C LYS A 57 -11.33 13.34 20.43
N ALA A 58 -12.00 12.20 20.23
CA ALA A 58 -13.20 11.87 20.97
C ALA A 58 -12.90 11.71 22.48
N ALA A 59 -11.80 11.05 22.82
CA ALA A 59 -11.37 10.87 24.21
C ALA A 59 -11.08 12.23 24.91
N VAL A 60 -10.35 13.13 24.25
CA VAL A 60 -10.10 14.50 24.75
C VAL A 60 -11.40 15.31 24.85
N LYS A 61 -12.34 15.13 23.91
CA LYS A 61 -13.63 15.80 23.98
C LYS A 61 -14.44 15.34 25.19
N ILE A 62 -14.52 14.03 25.44
CA ILE A 62 -15.22 13.48 26.60
C ILE A 62 -14.64 14.05 27.90
N SER A 63 -13.31 14.08 28.05
CA SER A 63 -12.70 14.63 29.26
C SER A 63 -12.93 16.13 29.43
N SER A 64 -12.88 16.89 28.33
CA SER A 64 -13.15 18.33 28.34
C SER A 64 -14.61 18.65 28.67
N ASP A 65 -15.56 17.86 28.15
CA ASP A 65 -16.99 18.04 28.44
C ASP A 65 -17.28 17.71 29.92
N LEU A 66 -16.64 16.70 30.49
CA LEU A 66 -16.73 16.39 31.93
C LEU A 66 -16.17 17.53 32.79
N LEU A 67 -15.06 18.15 32.40
CA LEU A 67 -14.50 19.30 33.12
C LEU A 67 -15.45 20.50 33.14
N SER A 68 -16.25 20.67 32.10
CA SER A 68 -17.22 21.76 31.98
C SER A 68 -18.53 21.48 32.72
N ASN A 69 -18.66 20.32 33.38
CA ASN A 69 -19.85 19.97 34.14
C ASN A 69 -19.93 20.80 35.43
N PRO A 70 -21.07 21.43 35.77
CA PRO A 70 -21.24 22.20 37.00
C PRO A 70 -20.89 21.45 38.30
N LEU A 71 -20.94 20.11 38.29
CA LEU A 71 -20.52 19.29 39.43
C LEU A 71 -19.03 19.50 39.78
N CYS A 72 -18.19 19.88 38.81
CA CYS A 72 -16.79 20.22 39.04
C CYS A 72 -16.62 21.51 39.85
N GLU A 73 -17.62 22.40 39.88
CA GLU A 73 -17.61 23.59 40.74
C GLU A 73 -18.08 23.28 42.18
N GLN A 74 -18.91 22.23 42.32
CA GLN A 74 -19.58 21.87 43.57
C GLN A 74 -18.79 20.84 44.40
N ASP A 75 -18.04 19.96 43.75
CA ASP A 75 -17.28 18.89 44.39
C ASP A 75 -15.79 18.95 43.99
N ALA A 76 -14.96 19.41 44.94
CA ALA A 76 -13.52 19.52 44.75
C ALA A 76 -12.82 18.17 44.53
N ALA A 77 -13.34 17.07 45.10
CA ALA A 77 -12.79 15.73 44.90
C ALA A 77 -13.11 15.22 43.49
N PHE A 78 -14.34 15.45 43.01
CA PHE A 78 -14.73 15.15 41.64
C PHE A 78 -13.93 15.97 40.63
N LEU A 79 -13.77 17.28 40.85
CA LEU A 79 -12.92 18.14 40.03
C LEU A 79 -11.49 17.59 39.92
N GLY A 80 -10.90 17.14 41.04
CA GLY A 80 -9.57 16.54 41.06
C GLY A 80 -9.45 15.30 40.16
N VAL A 81 -10.42 14.38 40.25
CA VAL A 81 -10.48 13.17 39.41
C VAL A 81 -10.61 13.51 37.93
N VAL A 82 -11.54 14.40 37.59
CA VAL A 82 -11.82 14.78 36.19
C VAL A 82 -10.64 15.55 35.59
N THR A 83 -9.96 16.41 36.37
CA THR A 83 -8.74 17.11 35.96
C THR A 83 -7.58 16.16 35.67
N ALA A 84 -7.39 15.14 36.53
CA ALA A 84 -6.39 14.11 36.29
C ALA A 84 -6.70 13.31 35.02
N PHE A 85 -7.97 12.96 34.81
CA PHE A 85 -8.44 12.26 33.61
C PHE A 85 -8.21 13.08 32.33
N ASP A 86 -8.58 14.36 32.31
CA ASP A 86 -8.37 15.24 31.16
C ASP A 86 -6.88 15.43 30.83
N THR A 87 -6.05 15.60 31.87
CA THR A 87 -4.60 15.66 31.70
C THR A 87 -4.05 14.39 31.05
N ALA A 88 -4.52 13.22 31.49
CA ALA A 88 -4.13 11.93 30.91
C ALA A 88 -4.59 11.81 29.44
N MET A 89 -5.83 12.18 29.12
CA MET A 89 -6.35 12.14 27.74
C MET A 89 -5.57 13.07 26.79
N ARG A 90 -5.22 14.29 27.23
CA ARG A 90 -4.42 15.23 26.43
C ARG A 90 -2.99 14.74 26.21
N ARG A 91 -2.36 14.15 27.23
CA ARG A 91 -1.03 13.52 27.10
C ARG A 91 -1.08 12.37 26.09
N MET A 92 -2.08 11.50 26.19
CA MET A 92 -2.28 10.40 25.25
C MET A 92 -2.48 10.91 23.82
N ASP A 93 -3.25 11.99 23.64
CA ASP A 93 -3.47 12.59 22.31
C ASP A 93 -2.17 13.11 21.68
N SER A 94 -1.31 13.76 22.47
CA SER A 94 0.01 14.20 21.99
C SER A 94 0.86 13.03 21.49
N PHE A 95 0.94 11.92 22.24
CA PHE A 95 1.66 10.72 21.80
C PHE A 95 1.01 10.04 20.60
N ASN A 96 -0.32 10.05 20.50
CA ASN A 96 -1.03 9.52 19.35
C ASN A 96 -0.75 10.34 18.08
N GLN A 97 -0.73 11.68 18.19
CA GLN A 97 -0.34 12.56 17.09
C GLN A 97 1.10 12.30 16.64
N GLU A 98 2.04 12.09 17.57
CA GLU A 98 3.42 11.75 17.22
C GLU A 98 3.52 10.38 16.55
N LYS A 99 2.82 9.35 17.07
CA LYS A 99 2.72 8.03 16.41
C LYS A 99 2.21 8.19 14.98
N VAL A 100 1.12 8.93 14.77
CA VAL A 100 0.54 9.16 13.45
C VAL A 100 1.51 9.90 12.53
N ASN A 101 2.22 10.91 13.03
CA ASN A 101 3.25 11.64 12.29
C ASN A 101 4.42 10.73 11.85
N GLN A 102 4.87 9.84 12.74
CA GLN A 102 5.91 8.85 12.42
C GLN A 102 5.42 7.85 11.36
N ILE A 103 4.22 7.30 11.50
CA ILE A 103 3.62 6.40 10.50
C ILE A 103 3.45 7.11 9.15
N GLN A 104 3.03 8.38 9.18
CA GLN A 104 2.89 9.19 7.98
C GLN A 104 4.23 9.31 7.24
N LYS A 105 5.33 9.62 7.93
CA LYS A 105 6.67 9.81 7.33
C LYS A 105 7.39 8.52 6.95
N THR A 106 7.15 7.43 7.68
CA THR A 106 7.94 6.18 7.56
C THR A 106 7.22 5.06 6.80
N VAL A 107 5.89 5.16 6.67
CA VAL A 107 5.05 4.18 5.98
C VAL A 107 4.23 4.86 4.89
N ILE A 108 3.35 5.80 5.24
CA ILE A 108 2.37 6.31 4.27
C ILE A 108 3.05 7.14 3.17
N GLU A 109 3.98 8.04 3.50
CA GLU A 109 4.72 8.82 2.51
C GLU A 109 5.65 7.97 1.66
N PRO A 110 6.44 7.03 2.21
CA PRO A 110 7.19 6.09 1.40
C PRO A 110 6.29 5.30 0.46
N LEU A 111 5.11 4.85 0.89
CA LEU A 111 4.18 4.10 0.03
C LEU A 111 3.38 4.98 -0.96
N LYS A 112 3.01 6.20 -0.56
CA LYS A 112 2.32 7.21 -1.40
C LYS A 112 3.27 7.76 -2.45
N ASN A 113 4.50 8.03 -2.03
CA ASN A 113 5.66 8.33 -2.85
C ASN A 113 6.43 7.04 -3.19
N GLY A 114 5.73 5.90 -3.19
CA GLY A 114 6.22 4.55 -3.53
C GLY A 114 6.36 4.37 -5.04
N CYS A 115 6.73 5.47 -5.68
CA CYS A 115 7.19 5.67 -7.05
C CYS A 115 8.08 6.94 -7.17
N GLY A 116 8.44 7.63 -6.07
CA GLY A 116 8.94 9.01 -6.10
C GLY A 116 10.06 9.40 -5.11
N ALA A 117 9.91 9.22 -3.79
CA ALA A 117 10.73 10.02 -2.85
C ALA A 117 11.83 9.27 -2.08
N VAL A 118 11.56 8.10 -1.48
CA VAL A 118 12.65 7.25 -0.93
C VAL A 118 13.32 6.43 -2.04
N TRP A 119 12.58 6.24 -3.13
CA TRP A 119 13.16 5.91 -4.42
C TRP A 119 14.13 6.98 -4.91
N ALA A 120 14.10 8.27 -4.51
CA ALA A 120 15.04 9.30 -5.02
C ALA A 120 16.54 8.97 -4.81
N ALA A 121 16.89 8.34 -3.70
CA ALA A 121 18.28 7.99 -3.38
C ALA A 121 18.77 6.73 -4.14
N VAL A 122 17.86 5.82 -4.49
CA VAL A 122 18.10 4.68 -5.39
C VAL A 122 17.81 5.04 -6.88
N SER A 123 17.06 6.12 -7.12
CA SER A 123 16.63 6.73 -8.39
C SER A 123 17.71 7.53 -9.07
N ARG A 124 18.88 7.71 -8.47
CA ARG A 124 20.04 8.13 -9.26
C ARG A 124 20.38 7.06 -10.32
N ARG A 125 19.78 5.86 -10.25
CA ARG A 125 19.91 4.83 -11.27
C ARG A 125 18.68 4.61 -12.16
N PHE A 126 17.43 4.68 -11.67
CA PHE A 126 16.25 4.45 -12.52
C PHE A 126 14.97 5.12 -11.94
N GLY A 127 14.34 6.04 -12.67
CA GLY A 127 13.14 6.78 -12.24
C GLY A 127 11.79 6.04 -12.42
N SER A 128 10.78 6.42 -11.62
CA SER A 128 9.34 6.05 -11.71
C SER A 128 9.03 4.59 -12.12
N VAL A 129 9.34 3.63 -11.27
CA VAL A 129 9.49 2.22 -11.67
C VAL A 129 8.24 1.55 -12.22
N PHE A 130 7.06 1.66 -11.59
CA PHE A 130 5.86 0.97 -12.11
C PHE A 130 5.33 1.59 -13.41
N PRO A 131 5.14 2.92 -13.52
CA PRO A 131 4.81 3.56 -14.80
C PRO A 131 5.86 3.29 -15.89
N SER A 132 7.15 3.34 -15.54
CA SER A 132 8.25 3.06 -16.48
C SER A 132 8.30 1.60 -16.90
N LEU A 133 8.05 0.65 -15.98
CA LEU A 133 7.93 -0.77 -16.26
C LEU A 133 6.74 -1.05 -17.19
N ASN A 134 5.56 -0.52 -16.87
CA ASN A 134 4.37 -0.67 -17.70
C ASN A 134 4.61 -0.11 -19.12
N MET A 135 5.30 1.02 -19.23
CA MET A 135 5.72 1.58 -20.51
C MET A 135 6.77 0.71 -21.23
N ALA A 136 7.72 0.10 -20.51
CA ALA A 136 8.72 -0.80 -21.07
C ALA A 136 8.09 -2.10 -21.59
N VAL A 137 7.16 -2.69 -20.83
CA VAL A 137 6.36 -3.86 -21.23
C VAL A 137 5.52 -3.53 -22.46
N LYS A 138 4.86 -2.37 -22.49
CA LYS A 138 4.11 -1.90 -23.66
C LYS A 138 5.01 -1.73 -24.90
N ARG A 139 6.22 -1.16 -24.73
CA ARG A 139 7.20 -1.03 -25.81
C ARG A 139 7.70 -2.39 -26.31
N ARG A 140 7.94 -3.35 -25.42
CA ARG A 140 8.28 -4.73 -25.78
C ARG A 140 7.16 -5.37 -26.61
N GLU A 141 5.90 -5.26 -26.19
CA GLU A 141 4.78 -5.85 -26.92
C GLU A 141 4.56 -5.19 -28.29
N GLN A 142 4.74 -3.87 -28.40
CA GLN A 142 4.70 -3.16 -29.68
C GLN A 142 5.80 -3.66 -30.65
N THR A 143 7.05 -3.79 -30.17
CA THR A 143 8.13 -4.34 -30.99
C THR A 143 7.87 -5.82 -31.35
N LEU A 144 7.28 -6.61 -30.45
CA LEU A 144 6.91 -8.01 -30.72
C LEU A 144 5.84 -8.14 -31.80
N GLN A 145 4.82 -7.26 -31.79
CA GLN A 145 3.81 -7.21 -32.84
C GLN A 145 4.42 -6.87 -34.21
N GLU A 146 5.32 -5.89 -34.24
CA GLU A 146 6.04 -5.53 -35.46
C GLU A 146 6.97 -6.66 -35.94
N TYR A 147 7.65 -7.35 -35.03
CA TYR A 147 8.43 -8.55 -35.34
C TYR A 147 7.53 -9.63 -35.96
N ARG A 148 6.38 -9.95 -35.35
CA ARG A 148 5.41 -10.92 -35.92
C ARG A 148 5.00 -10.56 -37.35
N ARG A 149 4.76 -9.27 -37.62
CA ARG A 149 4.39 -8.76 -38.95
C ARG A 149 5.50 -8.98 -39.98
N LEU A 150 6.74 -8.59 -39.66
CA LEU A 150 7.89 -8.72 -40.56
C LEU A 150 8.33 -10.17 -40.75
N GLN A 151 8.23 -11.00 -39.71
CA GLN A 151 8.51 -12.43 -39.79
C GLN A 151 7.54 -13.14 -40.76
N ALA A 152 6.24 -12.84 -40.66
CA ALA A 152 5.25 -13.37 -41.60
C ALA A 152 5.51 -12.90 -43.05
N LYS A 153 6.02 -11.68 -43.24
CA LYS A 153 6.47 -11.17 -44.55
C LYS A 153 7.64 -11.97 -45.09
N VAL A 154 8.64 -12.30 -44.26
CA VAL A 154 9.78 -13.16 -44.64
C VAL A 154 9.31 -14.55 -45.02
N GLU A 155 8.52 -15.22 -44.18
CA GLU A 155 8.00 -16.57 -44.44
C GLU A 155 7.20 -16.64 -45.75
N LYS A 156 6.38 -15.61 -46.04
CA LYS A 156 5.64 -15.50 -47.29
C LYS A 156 6.54 -15.42 -48.53
N TYR A 157 7.73 -14.81 -48.44
CA TYR A 157 8.68 -14.77 -49.55
C TYR A 157 9.56 -16.02 -49.62
N GLU A 158 9.82 -16.70 -48.50
CA GLU A 158 10.52 -17.98 -48.45
C GLU A 158 9.72 -19.11 -49.12
N GLU A 159 8.38 -19.06 -49.03
CA GLU A 159 7.47 -20.04 -49.64
C GLU A 159 7.24 -19.85 -51.14
N LYS A 160 7.62 -18.69 -51.70
CA LYS A 160 7.45 -18.39 -53.13
C LYS A 160 8.63 -18.91 -53.96
N GLU A 161 8.39 -19.10 -55.26
CA GLU A 161 9.42 -19.57 -56.21
C GLU A 161 10.74 -18.79 -56.14
N ARG A 162 11.86 -19.53 -56.23
CA ARG A 162 13.25 -19.03 -56.21
C ARG A 162 13.67 -18.37 -57.54
N SER A 163 12.84 -17.49 -58.08
CA SER A 163 13.23 -16.61 -59.18
C SER A 163 14.17 -15.49 -58.69
N GLY A 164 15.02 -14.95 -59.55
CA GLY A 164 15.92 -13.83 -59.22
C GLY A 164 15.24 -12.64 -58.52
N PRO A 165 14.11 -12.12 -59.04
CA PRO A 165 13.34 -11.06 -58.38
C PRO A 165 12.73 -11.48 -57.03
N GLY A 166 12.39 -12.76 -56.86
CA GLY A 166 11.90 -13.31 -55.59
C GLY A 166 12.99 -13.34 -54.52
N LEU A 167 14.22 -13.73 -54.89
CA LEU A 167 15.38 -13.74 -54.00
C LEU A 167 15.75 -12.32 -53.53
N ALA A 168 15.68 -11.32 -54.40
CA ALA A 168 15.90 -9.92 -54.04
C ALA A 168 14.88 -9.41 -53.01
N LYS A 169 13.58 -9.72 -53.20
CA LYS A 169 12.52 -9.35 -52.24
C LYS A 169 12.66 -10.06 -50.89
N LEU A 170 13.07 -11.33 -50.90
CA LEU A 170 13.37 -12.08 -49.69
C LEU A 170 14.54 -11.45 -48.92
N HIS A 171 15.61 -11.08 -49.62
CA HIS A 171 16.75 -10.41 -49.00
C HIS A 171 16.33 -9.08 -48.35
N GLN A 172 15.59 -8.23 -49.07
CA GLN A 172 15.08 -6.97 -48.53
C GLN A 172 14.19 -7.17 -47.29
N ALA A 173 13.28 -8.14 -47.31
CA ALA A 173 12.43 -8.45 -46.15
C ALA A 173 13.24 -8.93 -44.93
N ARG A 174 14.35 -9.65 -45.15
CA ARG A 174 15.27 -10.07 -44.07
C ARG A 174 16.07 -8.90 -43.50
N GLU A 175 16.50 -7.96 -44.34
CA GLU A 175 17.19 -6.73 -43.90
C GLU A 175 16.26 -5.84 -43.07
N GLU A 176 14.99 -5.68 -43.47
CA GLU A 176 13.97 -4.96 -42.69
C GLU A 176 13.69 -5.63 -41.33
N LEU A 177 13.69 -6.96 -41.29
CA LEU A 177 13.39 -7.72 -40.08
C LEU A 177 14.53 -7.65 -39.04
N ARG A 178 15.80 -7.65 -39.48
CA ARG A 178 16.97 -7.74 -38.62
C ARG A 178 16.98 -6.71 -37.47
N PRO A 179 16.81 -5.39 -37.69
CA PRO A 179 16.84 -4.42 -36.61
C PRO A 179 15.66 -4.56 -35.62
N VAL A 180 14.47 -4.91 -36.10
CA VAL A 180 13.28 -5.10 -35.25
C VAL A 180 13.45 -6.32 -34.35
N ARG A 181 14.01 -7.41 -34.89
CA ARG A 181 14.32 -8.61 -34.12
C ARG A 181 15.32 -8.30 -33.01
N ALA A 182 16.42 -7.62 -33.33
CA ALA A 182 17.46 -7.27 -32.36
C ALA A 182 16.90 -6.37 -31.24
N ASP A 183 16.09 -5.37 -31.59
CA ASP A 183 15.42 -4.47 -30.64
C ASP A 183 14.45 -5.23 -29.72
N PHE A 184 13.65 -6.17 -30.25
CA PHE A 184 12.78 -7.02 -29.44
C PHE A 184 13.59 -7.90 -28.48
N GLU A 185 14.62 -8.60 -28.99
CA GLU A 185 15.45 -9.51 -28.19
C GLU A 185 16.12 -8.75 -27.03
N ALA A 186 16.64 -7.55 -27.29
CA ALA A 186 17.24 -6.68 -26.28
C ALA A 186 16.21 -6.27 -25.19
N LYS A 187 15.05 -5.75 -25.58
CA LYS A 187 13.98 -5.35 -24.63
C LYS A 187 13.46 -6.53 -23.81
N ASN A 188 13.26 -7.68 -24.47
CA ASN A 188 12.75 -8.88 -23.82
C ASN A 188 13.76 -9.43 -22.80
N GLN A 189 15.04 -9.49 -23.17
CA GLN A 189 16.10 -9.92 -22.27
C GLN A 189 16.25 -8.98 -21.07
N GLN A 190 16.22 -7.66 -21.30
CA GLN A 190 16.28 -6.67 -20.23
C GLN A 190 15.16 -6.88 -19.20
N LEU A 191 13.91 -6.97 -19.65
CA LEU A 191 12.76 -7.13 -18.75
C LEU A 191 12.81 -8.46 -17.99
N LEU A 192 13.18 -9.56 -18.65
CA LEU A 192 13.34 -10.87 -17.99
C LEU A 192 14.44 -10.88 -16.92
N GLN A 193 15.46 -10.02 -17.04
CA GLN A 193 16.52 -9.89 -16.04
C GLN A 193 16.15 -8.93 -14.91
N GLU A 194 15.45 -7.83 -15.21
CA GLU A 194 15.17 -6.76 -14.26
C GLU A 194 13.94 -7.04 -13.39
N MET A 195 12.85 -7.59 -13.95
CA MET A 195 11.61 -7.84 -13.21
C MET A 195 11.81 -8.74 -11.98
N PRO A 196 12.53 -9.88 -12.05
CA PRO A 196 12.76 -10.73 -10.88
C PRO A 196 13.60 -10.05 -9.79
N LYS A 197 14.60 -9.25 -10.20
CA LYS A 197 15.45 -8.49 -9.27
C LYS A 197 14.63 -7.43 -8.55
N PHE A 198 13.80 -6.71 -9.30
CA PHE A 198 12.88 -5.73 -8.74
C PHE A 198 11.92 -6.40 -7.75
N TYR A 199 11.30 -7.53 -8.11
CA TYR A 199 10.44 -8.26 -7.18
C TYR A 199 11.19 -8.69 -5.91
N SER A 200 12.43 -9.15 -6.03
CA SER A 200 13.24 -9.60 -4.88
C SER A 200 13.60 -8.47 -3.91
N SER A 201 13.85 -7.26 -4.43
CA SER A 201 14.15 -6.05 -3.63
C SER A 201 12.99 -5.56 -2.76
N ARG A 202 11.78 -6.12 -2.91
CA ARG A 202 10.62 -5.74 -2.10
C ARG A 202 10.88 -5.88 -0.60
N SER A 203 11.62 -6.92 -0.18
CA SER A 203 11.90 -7.16 1.24
C SER A 203 12.74 -6.03 1.83
N ASP A 204 13.80 -5.62 1.12
CA ASP A 204 14.68 -4.52 1.54
C ASP A 204 13.92 -3.19 1.65
N TYR A 205 12.90 -3.02 0.82
CA TYR A 205 12.05 -1.85 0.83
C TYR A 205 11.05 -1.82 1.99
N PHE A 206 10.30 -2.92 2.20
CA PHE A 206 9.21 -2.94 3.18
C PHE A 206 9.68 -3.15 4.62
N THR A 207 10.81 -3.83 4.82
CA THR A 207 11.36 -4.11 6.16
C THR A 207 11.51 -2.84 7.01
N PRO A 208 12.22 -1.79 6.57
CA PRO A 208 12.39 -0.58 7.39
C PRO A 208 11.06 0.14 7.67
N SER A 209 10.11 0.15 6.72
CA SER A 209 8.79 0.76 6.94
C SER A 209 7.97 -0.01 7.99
N PHE A 210 7.97 -1.35 7.94
CA PHE A 210 7.27 -2.15 8.94
C PHE A 210 7.96 -2.11 10.31
N GLU A 211 9.28 -2.09 10.36
CA GLU A 211 10.01 -1.90 11.62
C GLU A 211 9.69 -0.54 12.25
N ALA A 212 9.67 0.54 11.45
CA ALA A 212 9.30 1.87 11.93
C ALA A 212 7.86 1.92 12.44
N LEU A 213 6.92 1.26 11.74
CA LEU A 213 5.53 1.12 12.18
C LEU A 213 5.44 0.46 13.56
N LEU A 214 6.07 -0.71 13.71
CA LEU A 214 6.06 -1.47 14.96
C LEU A 214 6.71 -0.66 16.10
N ARG A 215 7.83 0.01 15.84
CA ARG A 215 8.49 0.87 16.83
C ARG A 215 7.58 2.02 17.28
N ALA A 216 6.93 2.72 16.34
CA ALA A 216 6.01 3.80 16.66
C ALA A 216 4.83 3.31 17.53
N GLN A 217 4.28 2.14 17.22
CA GLN A 217 3.22 1.51 18.02
C GLN A 217 3.71 1.11 19.42
N VAL A 218 4.88 0.46 19.53
CA VAL A 218 5.45 0.05 20.82
C VAL A 218 5.70 1.26 21.72
N VAL A 219 6.25 2.35 21.18
CA VAL A 219 6.44 3.60 21.93
C VAL A 219 5.09 4.12 22.42
N PHE A 220 4.10 4.27 21.52
CA PHE A 220 2.79 4.78 21.88
C PHE A 220 2.11 3.95 22.98
N TYR A 221 2.06 2.62 22.84
CA TYR A 221 1.39 1.77 23.83
C TYR A 221 2.15 1.69 25.16
N SER A 222 3.48 1.86 25.14
CA SER A 222 4.27 1.94 26.37
C SER A 222 3.96 3.22 27.14
N GLU A 223 3.88 4.35 26.45
CA GLU A 223 3.49 5.64 27.04
C GLU A 223 2.05 5.63 27.52
N MET A 224 1.12 5.05 26.75
CA MET A 224 -0.28 4.87 27.14
C MET A 224 -0.40 4.06 28.44
N ARG A 225 0.35 2.97 28.56
CA ARG A 225 0.41 2.17 29.79
C ARG A 225 0.92 3.01 30.97
N SER A 226 1.98 3.80 30.78
CA SER A 226 2.53 4.65 31.84
C SER A 226 1.51 5.70 32.28
N ILE A 227 0.89 6.41 31.33
CA ILE A 227 -0.12 7.45 31.59
C ILE A 227 -1.31 6.88 32.36
N PHE A 228 -1.81 5.71 31.97
CA PHE A 228 -2.92 5.08 32.69
C PHE A 228 -2.51 4.46 34.03
N GLY A 229 -1.25 4.02 34.18
CA GLY A 229 -0.69 3.66 35.47
C GLY A 229 -0.70 4.86 36.43
N ASP A 230 -0.17 6.00 35.99
CA ASP A 230 -0.15 7.25 36.77
C ASP A 230 -1.57 7.71 37.12
N LEU A 231 -2.49 7.69 36.15
CA LEU A 231 -3.88 8.04 36.37
C LEU A 231 -4.51 7.13 37.42
N THR A 232 -4.34 5.81 37.28
CA THR A 232 -4.87 4.82 38.23
C THR A 232 -4.30 5.03 39.63
N ALA A 233 -3.02 5.41 39.76
CA ALA A 233 -2.44 5.73 41.07
C ALA A 233 -3.03 7.01 41.68
N GLN A 234 -3.47 7.97 40.87
CA GLN A 234 -4.07 9.23 41.32
C GLN A 234 -5.55 9.10 41.68
N ILE A 235 -6.34 8.39 40.85
CA ILE A 235 -7.81 8.32 40.99
C ILE A 235 -8.31 6.96 41.47
N GLY A 236 -7.43 5.96 41.50
CA GLY A 236 -7.79 4.59 41.88
C GLY A 236 -8.16 4.51 43.36
N ARG A 237 -9.30 3.88 43.62
CA ARG A 237 -9.62 3.39 44.97
C ARG A 237 -8.80 2.13 45.25
N ALA A 238 -8.71 1.72 46.52
CA ALA A 238 -8.11 0.45 46.90
C ALA A 238 -8.64 -0.67 45.99
N ALA A 239 -7.74 -1.54 45.50
CA ALA A 239 -8.10 -2.59 44.54
C ALA A 239 -9.18 -3.50 45.14
N LEU A 240 -10.41 -3.36 44.65
CA LEU A 240 -11.48 -4.33 44.84
C LEU A 240 -11.23 -5.52 43.90
N SER A 241 -11.62 -6.73 44.30
CA SER A 241 -11.66 -7.85 43.35
C SER A 241 -12.63 -7.53 42.21
N ASP A 242 -12.41 -8.13 41.02
CA ASP A 242 -13.31 -7.92 39.88
C ASP A 242 -14.77 -8.24 40.22
N GLU A 243 -14.99 -9.30 41.02
CA GLU A 243 -16.32 -9.70 41.52
C GLU A 243 -16.99 -8.64 42.41
N LEU A 244 -16.21 -7.98 43.27
CA LEU A 244 -16.72 -6.91 44.13
C LEU A 244 -17.02 -5.64 43.33
N ARG A 245 -16.18 -5.33 42.33
CA ARG A 245 -16.37 -4.21 41.42
C ARG A 245 -17.62 -4.39 40.55
N GLU A 246 -17.86 -5.60 40.05
CA GLU A 246 -19.04 -5.94 39.26
C GLU A 246 -20.32 -5.79 40.09
N ARG A 247 -20.35 -6.35 41.32
CA ARG A 247 -21.48 -6.16 42.25
C ARG A 247 -21.75 -4.69 42.58
N GLU A 248 -20.71 -3.90 42.84
CA GLU A 248 -20.88 -2.48 43.16
C GLU A 248 -21.42 -1.69 41.95
N ASN A 249 -20.93 -1.99 40.74
CA ASN A 249 -21.44 -1.38 39.52
C ASN A 249 -22.89 -1.77 39.23
N GLU A 250 -23.26 -3.04 39.38
CA GLU A 250 -24.65 -3.51 39.23
C GLU A 250 -25.58 -2.83 40.24
N GLY A 251 -25.15 -2.69 41.50
CA GLY A 251 -25.88 -1.98 42.55
C GLY A 251 -26.14 -0.52 42.17
N ARG A 252 -25.09 0.21 41.79
CA ARG A 252 -25.21 1.63 41.36
C ARG A 252 -26.03 1.79 40.08
N LEU A 253 -25.92 0.86 39.12
CA LEU A 253 -26.77 0.85 37.93
C LEU A 253 -28.23 0.57 38.29
N GLY A 254 -28.48 -0.27 39.28
CA GLY A 254 -29.81 -0.51 39.85
C GLY A 254 -30.40 0.75 40.48
N GLU A 255 -29.60 1.47 41.28
CA GLU A 255 -29.99 2.77 41.87
C GLU A 255 -30.29 3.80 40.77
N LEU A 256 -29.44 3.91 39.74
CA LEU A 256 -29.69 4.79 38.59
C LEU A 256 -30.98 4.45 37.84
N ARG A 257 -31.29 3.16 37.68
CA ARG A 257 -32.57 2.71 37.06
C ARG A 257 -33.77 3.00 37.95
N ALA A 258 -33.59 3.02 39.27
CA ALA A 258 -34.62 3.35 40.24
C ALA A 258 -34.88 4.85 40.35
N LEU A 259 -33.95 5.71 39.90
CA LEU A 259 -34.21 7.13 39.72
C LEU A 259 -35.20 7.32 38.56
N SER A 260 -36.46 7.59 38.90
CA SER A 260 -37.49 7.98 37.94
C SER A 260 -37.24 9.40 37.44
N ILE A 261 -36.23 9.57 36.58
CA ILE A 261 -35.97 10.84 35.88
C ILE A 261 -36.99 10.94 34.75
N VAL A 262 -38.16 11.51 35.05
CA VAL A 262 -39.12 11.95 34.03
C VAL A 262 -38.71 13.38 33.68
N GLY A 263 -38.36 13.63 32.42
CA GLY A 263 -38.23 15.00 31.95
C GLY A 263 -39.62 15.63 31.92
N ASP A 264 -39.79 16.78 32.57
CA ASP A 264 -40.97 17.61 32.33
C ASP A 264 -40.88 18.12 30.88
N ASP A 265 -41.86 17.76 30.05
CA ASP A 265 -42.03 18.23 28.67
C ASP A 265 -42.11 19.77 28.58
#